data_AF-A0A2U8DPG6-F1
#
_entry.id   AF-A0A2U8DPG6-F1
#
_cell.length_a   1.000
_cell.length_b   1.000
_cell.length_c   1.000
_cell.angle_alpha   90.00
_cell.angle_beta   90.00
_cell.angle_gamma   90.00
#
_symmetry.space_group_name_H-M   'P 1'
#
loop_
_entity.id
_entity.type
_entity.pdbx_description
1 polymer ?
#
loop_
_entity_poly.entity_id
_entity_poly.type
_entity_poly.pdbx_seq_one_letter_code
_entity_poly.pdbx_strand_id
1 'polypeptide(L)'
;MNVTDRGKTWEITNSIFVVLTFFLGFANWTSFLYCALLVKCKKWAYYALLYALPLIITVIIGKFTTLTFWGIIISGIISIVHIFKIREEVLIRYDRLLKSKYLDNADINKLINETRTNSENVSNKKQYLHPEKENTTLTQQSKSMISNEENHIKEDEKENKGRIIDF
;
A
#
# COMPACT_ATOMS: atom_id res chain seq x y z
N MET A 1 1.38 32.04 17.15
CA MET A 1 1.54 30.68 17.70
C MET A 1 1.55 29.72 16.52
N ASN A 2 2.44 28.73 16.49
CA ASN A 2 2.42 27.71 15.44
C ASN A 2 1.41 26.63 15.83
N VAL A 3 0.63 26.14 14.87
CA VAL A 3 -0.36 25.07 15.07
C VAL A 3 0.33 23.71 15.03
N THR A 4 1.43 23.58 14.28
CA THR A 4 2.22 22.34 14.19
C THR A 4 3.72 22.59 14.35
N ASP A 5 4.46 21.53 14.69
CA ASP A 5 5.94 21.55 14.81
C ASP A 5 6.66 21.69 13.45
N ARG A 6 5.93 21.69 12.32
CA ARG A 6 6.50 21.75 10.97
C ARG A 6 6.80 23.18 10.46
N GLY A 7 6.43 24.20 11.23
CA GLY A 7 6.71 25.60 10.92
C GLY A 7 5.70 26.28 9.98
N LYS A 8 5.73 27.62 9.94
CA LYS A 8 4.71 28.46 9.28
C LYS A 8 4.57 28.25 7.78
N THR A 9 5.67 28.00 7.06
CA THR A 9 5.63 27.81 5.60
C THR A 9 4.83 26.57 5.22
N TRP A 10 4.97 25.49 6.00
CA TRP A 10 4.19 24.27 5.81
C TRP A 10 2.70 24.52 6.04
N GLU A 11 2.36 25.30 7.07
CA GLU A 11 0.98 25.66 7.36
C GLU A 11 0.35 26.48 6.23
N ILE A 12 1.09 27.43 5.64
CA ILE A 12 0.61 28.28 4.54
C ILE A 12 0.37 27.46 3.28
N THR A 13 1.36 26.65 2.85
CA THR A 13 1.23 25.81 1.65
C THR A 13 0.07 24.83 1.77
N ASN A 14 -0.10 24.22 2.95
CA ASN A 14 -1.23 23.32 3.20
C ASN A 14 -2.56 24.04 3.45
N SER A 15 -2.58 25.38 3.52
CA SER A 15 -3.82 26.18 3.65
C SER A 15 -4.29 26.78 2.32
N ILE A 16 -3.69 26.41 1.18
CA ILE A 16 -4.04 26.99 -0.12
C ILE A 16 -5.51 26.75 -0.51
N PHE A 17 -6.12 25.71 0.04
CA PHE A 17 -7.56 25.42 -0.12
C PHE A 17 -8.47 26.49 0.50
N VAL A 18 -7.99 27.29 1.46
CA VAL A 18 -8.77 28.40 2.04
C VAL A 18 -9.04 29.46 0.98
N VAL A 19 -8.11 29.68 0.05
CA VAL A 19 -8.28 30.65 -1.05
C VAL A 19 -9.45 30.26 -1.96
N LEU A 20 -9.69 28.96 -2.15
CA LEU A 20 -10.82 28.48 -2.97
C LEU A 20 -12.18 28.84 -2.33
N THR A 21 -12.26 29.03 -1.02
CA THR A 21 -13.52 29.49 -0.37
C THR A 21 -13.87 30.95 -0.68
N PHE A 22 -12.89 31.76 -1.11
CA PHE A 22 -13.11 33.14 -1.52
C PHE A 22 -13.80 33.26 -2.89
N PHE A 23 -13.93 32.18 -3.65
CA PHE A 23 -14.78 32.12 -4.86
C PHE A 23 -16.28 32.03 -4.52
N LEU A 24 -16.72 32.75 -3.47
CA LEU A 24 -18.08 32.89 -2.92
C LEU A 24 -19.10 31.90 -3.49
N GLY A 25 -19.22 30.73 -2.84
CA GLY A 25 -20.28 29.75 -3.10
C GLY A 25 -20.15 28.92 -4.39
N PHE A 26 -19.36 29.35 -5.39
CA PHE A 26 -19.11 28.55 -6.59
C PHE A 26 -18.07 27.44 -6.36
N ALA A 27 -17.00 27.74 -5.61
CA ALA A 27 -15.94 26.78 -5.30
C ALA A 27 -15.71 26.58 -3.79
N ASN A 28 -16.67 26.95 -2.94
CA ASN A 28 -16.53 26.65 -1.50
C ASN A 28 -16.53 25.14 -1.24
N TRP A 29 -17.36 24.39 -1.97
CA TRP A 29 -17.57 22.96 -1.76
C TRP A 29 -16.35 22.15 -2.16
N THR A 30 -15.59 22.60 -3.18
CA THR A 30 -14.32 21.98 -3.57
C THR A 30 -13.27 22.12 -2.47
N SER A 31 -13.29 23.22 -1.71
CA SER A 31 -12.38 23.42 -0.58
C SER A 31 -12.64 22.40 0.55
N PHE A 32 -13.91 22.19 0.91
CA PHE A 32 -14.29 21.19 1.92
C PHE A 32 -14.07 19.76 1.41
N LEU A 33 -14.31 19.51 0.12
CA LEU A 33 -14.05 18.21 -0.50
C LEU A 33 -12.55 17.90 -0.49
N TYR A 34 -11.71 18.87 -0.82
CA TYR A 34 -10.26 18.74 -0.71
C TYR A 34 -9.83 18.42 0.72
N CYS A 35 -10.37 19.14 1.73
CA CYS A 35 -10.12 18.82 3.13
C CYS A 35 -10.53 17.39 3.47
N ALA A 36 -11.71 16.95 3.04
CA ALA A 36 -12.21 15.61 3.29
C ALA A 36 -11.30 14.51 2.74
N LEU A 37 -10.76 14.72 1.53
CA LEU A 37 -9.80 13.81 0.89
C LEU A 37 -8.44 13.84 1.60
N LEU A 38 -7.97 15.03 1.98
CA LEU A 38 -6.68 15.24 2.62
C LEU A 38 -6.58 14.54 3.98
N VAL A 39 -7.62 14.67 4.81
CA VAL A 39 -7.66 14.06 6.17
C VAL A 39 -8.47 12.76 6.24
N LYS A 40 -8.96 12.26 5.10
CA LYS A 40 -9.79 11.04 4.98
C LYS A 40 -10.96 10.99 5.96
N CYS A 41 -11.56 12.14 6.27
CA CYS A 41 -12.58 12.22 7.31
C CYS A 41 -13.96 12.52 6.70
N LYS A 42 -14.90 11.58 6.86
CA LYS A 42 -16.24 11.63 6.26
C LYS A 42 -17.07 12.84 6.71
N LYS A 43 -16.84 13.35 7.93
CA LYS A 43 -17.53 14.53 8.48
C LYS A 43 -17.47 15.75 7.53
N TRP A 44 -16.33 15.90 6.88
CA TRP A 44 -15.99 17.01 6.00
C TRP A 44 -16.63 16.90 4.63
N ALA A 45 -16.83 15.66 4.16
CA ALA A 45 -17.55 15.37 2.93
C ALA A 45 -19.04 15.77 3.06
N TYR A 46 -19.65 15.57 4.23
CA TYR A 46 -21.03 16.03 4.47
C TYR A 46 -21.14 17.55 4.39
N TYR A 47 -20.17 18.29 4.94
CA TYR A 47 -20.16 19.76 4.80
C TYR A 47 -19.96 20.20 3.35
N ALA A 48 -19.07 19.53 2.59
CA ALA A 48 -18.91 19.81 1.16
C ALA A 48 -20.24 19.64 0.40
N LEU A 49 -20.98 18.57 0.69
CA LEU A 49 -22.29 18.32 0.09
C LEU A 49 -23.34 19.36 0.52
N LEU A 50 -23.34 19.72 1.81
CA LEU A 50 -24.26 20.72 2.36
C LEU A 50 -24.06 22.09 1.71
N TYR A 51 -22.82 22.51 1.50
CA TYR A 51 -22.52 23.80 0.86
C TYR A 51 -22.68 23.77 -0.66
N ALA A 52 -22.60 22.60 -1.30
CA ALA A 52 -22.91 22.43 -2.72
C ALA A 52 -24.42 22.49 -3.03
N LEU A 53 -25.27 22.33 -2.01
CA LEU A 53 -26.72 22.17 -2.14
C LEU A 53 -27.41 23.33 -2.90
N PRO A 54 -27.11 24.62 -2.64
CA PRO A 54 -27.67 25.74 -3.41
C PRO A 54 -27.29 25.68 -4.89
N LEU A 55 -26.06 25.26 -5.20
CA LEU A 55 -25.58 25.11 -6.57
C LEU A 55 -26.27 23.94 -7.27
N ILE A 56 -26.40 22.80 -6.59
CA ILE A 56 -27.13 21.62 -7.10
C ILE A 56 -28.59 21.98 -7.41
N ILE A 57 -29.28 22.68 -6.51
CA ILE A 57 -30.65 23.15 -6.75
C ILE A 57 -30.72 24.04 -7.99
N THR A 58 -29.77 24.97 -8.13
CA THR A 58 -29.72 25.87 -9.30
C THR A 58 -29.55 25.11 -10.61
N VAL A 59 -28.69 24.08 -10.62
CA VAL A 59 -28.48 23.21 -11.79
C VAL A 59 -29.72 22.38 -12.12
N ILE A 60 -30.39 21.81 -11.12
CA ILE A 60 -31.61 21.00 -11.31
C ILE A 60 -32.77 21.85 -11.86
N ILE A 61 -32.96 23.05 -11.33
CA ILE A 61 -34.02 23.97 -11.77
C ILE A 61 -33.68 24.57 -13.15
N GLY A 62 -32.39 24.67 -13.50
CA GLY A 62 -31.92 25.27 -14.74
C GLY A 62 -32.13 26.79 -14.83
N LYS A 63 -32.46 27.44 -13.70
CA LYS A 63 -32.70 28.88 -13.63
C LYS A 63 -32.04 29.48 -12.40
N PHE A 64 -31.31 30.57 -12.61
CA PHE A 64 -30.84 31.42 -11.53
C PHE A 64 -31.99 32.26 -10.99
N THR A 65 -32.49 31.90 -9.81
CA THR A 65 -33.53 32.66 -9.11
C THR A 65 -32.93 33.56 -8.04
N THR A 66 -33.69 34.56 -7.60
CA THR A 66 -33.31 35.41 -6.46
C THR A 66 -33.03 34.57 -5.20
N LEU A 67 -33.80 33.51 -4.97
CA LEU A 67 -33.62 32.61 -3.83
C LEU A 67 -32.28 31.86 -3.89
N THR A 68 -31.94 31.28 -5.04
CA THR A 68 -30.66 30.58 -5.24
C THR A 68 -29.48 31.54 -5.15
N PHE A 69 -29.61 32.76 -5.66
CA PHE A 69 -28.58 33.80 -5.56
C PHE A 69 -28.27 34.14 -4.10
N TRP A 70 -29.29 34.49 -3.30
CA TRP A 70 -29.10 34.77 -1.87
C TRP A 70 -28.58 33.54 -1.11
N GLY A 71 -29.05 32.34 -1.47
CA GLY A 71 -28.55 31.08 -0.89
C GLY A 71 -27.05 30.87 -1.11
N ILE A 72 -26.55 31.16 -2.32
CA ILE A 72 -25.13 31.05 -2.66
C ILE A 72 -24.30 32.07 -1.87
N ILE A 73 -24.76 33.32 -1.76
CA ILE A 73 -24.06 34.38 -1.02
C ILE A 73 -23.98 34.06 0.47
N ILE A 74 -25.11 33.70 1.09
CA ILE A 74 -25.18 33.36 2.52
C ILE A 74 -24.33 32.11 2.81
N SER A 75 -24.45 31.07 1.97
CA SER A 75 -23.61 29.87 2.04
C SER A 75 -22.12 30.22 1.92
N GLY A 76 -21.77 31.14 1.02
CA GLY A 76 -20.42 31.65 0.84
C GLY A 76 -19.86 32.27 2.12
N ILE A 77 -20.58 33.21 2.74
CA ILE A 77 -20.14 33.89 3.97
C ILE A 77 -19.96 32.89 5.12
N ILE A 78 -20.95 32.01 5.34
CA ILE A 78 -20.88 30.98 6.40
C ILE A 78 -19.69 30.05 6.16
N SER A 79 -19.46 29.66 4.90
CA SER A 79 -18.37 28.76 4.55
C SER A 79 -16.99 29.34 4.84
N ILE A 80 -16.80 30.64 4.62
CA ILE A 80 -15.54 31.33 4.95
C ILE A 80 -15.29 31.26 6.46
N VAL A 81 -16.28 31.57 7.29
CA VAL A 81 -16.10 31.46 8.75
C VAL A 81 -15.81 30.02 9.16
N HIS A 82 -16.50 29.06 8.54
CA HIS A 82 -16.36 27.64 8.87
C HIS A 82 -14.96 27.13 8.49
N ILE A 83 -14.41 27.49 7.32
CA ILE A 83 -13.10 27.01 6.88
C ILE A 83 -11.97 27.45 7.81
N PHE A 84 -12.07 28.64 8.42
CA PHE A 84 -11.07 29.11 9.38
C PHE A 84 -11.03 28.25 10.64
N LYS A 85 -12.19 27.87 11.20
CA LYS A 85 -12.26 26.97 12.38
C LYS A 85 -11.70 25.58 12.07
N ILE A 86 -11.96 25.15 10.85
CA ILE A 86 -11.60 23.87 10.29
C ILE A 86 -10.10 23.73 10.08
N ARG A 87 -9.44 24.82 9.68
CA ARG A 87 -8.05 24.84 9.24
C ARG A 87 -7.15 24.19 10.28
N GLU A 88 -7.28 24.59 11.55
CA GLU A 88 -6.45 24.08 12.63
C GLU A 88 -6.63 22.57 12.83
N GLU A 89 -7.88 22.09 12.86
CA GLU A 89 -8.17 20.66 13.02
C GLU A 89 -7.64 19.84 11.83
N VAL A 90 -7.77 20.36 10.60
CA VAL A 90 -7.26 19.71 9.39
C VAL A 90 -5.74 19.59 9.44
N LEU A 91 -5.03 20.67 9.79
CA LEU A 91 -3.58 20.66 9.87
C LEU A 91 -3.07 19.66 10.91
N ILE A 92 -3.70 19.61 12.09
CA ILE A 92 -3.34 18.66 13.15
C ILE A 92 -3.58 17.21 12.69
N ARG A 93 -4.74 16.93 12.09
CA ARG A 93 -5.06 15.58 11.59
C ARG A 93 -4.11 15.17 10.46
N TYR A 94 -3.80 16.09 9.56
CA TYR A 94 -2.92 15.84 8.43
C TYR A 94 -1.49 15.55 8.92
N ASP A 95 -0.98 16.32 9.88
CA ASP A 95 0.33 16.06 10.48
C ASP A 95 0.41 14.68 11.16
N ARG A 96 -0.65 14.27 11.89
CA ARG A 96 -0.75 12.93 12.47
C ARG A 96 -0.71 11.82 11.41
N LEU A 97 -1.43 12.01 10.30
CA LEU A 97 -1.42 11.05 9.19
C LEU A 97 -0.06 10.94 8.52
N LEU A 98 0.63 12.08 8.33
CA LEU A 98 2.00 12.09 7.82
C LEU A 98 2.93 11.35 8.79
N LYS A 99 2.90 11.68 10.09
CA LYS A 99 3.76 11.05 11.11
C LYS A 99 3.53 9.54 11.18
N SER A 100 2.27 9.09 11.13
CA SER A 100 1.92 7.67 11.07
C SER A 100 2.50 6.99 9.83
N LYS A 101 2.40 7.60 8.64
CA LYS A 101 3.04 7.06 7.43
C LYS A 101 4.56 7.00 7.53
N TYR A 102 5.21 7.99 8.15
CA TYR A 102 6.67 7.96 8.31
C TYR A 102 7.12 6.82 9.23
N LEU A 103 6.39 6.58 10.33
CA LEU A 103 6.67 5.45 11.23
C LEU A 103 6.48 4.12 10.50
N ASP A 104 5.36 3.95 9.79
CA ASP A 104 5.07 2.74 9.01
C ASP A 104 6.16 2.45 7.95
N ASN A 105 6.59 3.47 7.20
CA ASN A 105 7.67 3.33 6.24
C ASN A 105 9.03 3.03 6.90
N ALA A 106 9.31 3.58 8.08
CA ALA A 106 10.54 3.29 8.80
C ALA A 106 10.58 1.81 9.24
N ASP A 107 9.45 1.29 9.73
CA ASP A 107 9.31 -0.12 10.09
C ASP A 107 9.45 -1.03 8.87
N ILE A 108 8.80 -0.68 7.73
CA ILE A 108 8.95 -1.39 6.46
C ILE A 108 10.41 -1.40 5.99
N ASN A 109 11.10 -0.27 6.04
CA ASN A 109 12.51 -0.18 5.63
C ASN A 109 13.42 -1.01 6.54
N LYS A 110 13.13 -1.07 7.84
CA LYS A 110 13.85 -1.91 8.78
C LYS A 110 13.70 -3.39 8.43
N LEU A 111 12.47 -3.85 8.17
CA LEU A 111 12.19 -5.22 7.75
C LEU A 111 12.87 -5.59 6.43
N ILE A 112 12.86 -4.67 5.44
CA ILE A 112 13.58 -4.86 4.17
C ILE A 112 15.09 -5.01 4.40
N ASN A 113 15.67 -4.17 5.25
CA ASN A 113 17.10 -4.21 5.54
C ASN A 113 17.52 -5.47 6.32
N GLU A 114 16.72 -5.90 7.30
CA GLU A 114 16.92 -7.17 8.03
C GLU A 114 16.83 -8.38 7.08
N THR A 115 15.86 -8.37 6.15
CA THR A 115 15.71 -9.42 5.14
C THR A 115 16.89 -9.44 4.17
N ARG A 116 17.35 -8.26 3.72
CA ARG A 116 18.49 -8.12 2.79
C ARG A 116 19.79 -8.60 3.42
N THR A 117 20.07 -8.17 4.65
CA THR A 117 21.27 -8.59 5.39
C THR A 117 21.24 -10.09 5.73
N ASN A 118 20.09 -10.66 6.06
CA ASN A 118 19.98 -12.11 6.27
C ASN A 118 20.23 -12.89 4.96
N SER A 119 19.70 -12.42 3.82
CA SER A 119 19.97 -13.01 2.51
C SER A 119 21.44 -12.93 2.10
N GLU A 120 22.10 -11.79 2.34
CA GLU A 120 23.54 -11.61 2.10
C GLU A 120 24.39 -12.53 2.98
N ASN A 121 24.03 -12.71 4.25
CA ASN A 121 24.71 -13.64 5.17
C ASN A 121 24.51 -15.11 4.76
N VAL A 122 23.33 -15.50 4.28
CA VAL A 122 23.08 -16.85 3.74
C VAL A 122 23.84 -17.09 2.43
N SER A 123 23.95 -16.08 1.57
CA SER A 123 24.71 -16.16 0.32
C SER A 123 26.23 -16.23 0.57
N ASN A 124 26.76 -15.40 1.47
CA ASN A 124 28.15 -15.49 1.94
C ASN A 124 28.42 -16.86 2.57
N LYS A 125 27.54 -17.37 3.44
CA LYS A 125 27.68 -18.69 4.05
C LYS A 125 27.72 -19.83 3.03
N LYS A 126 27.03 -19.70 1.89
CA LYS A 126 27.13 -20.67 0.78
C LYS A 126 28.43 -20.52 -0.02
N GLN A 127 29.02 -19.33 -0.09
CA GLN A 127 30.30 -19.09 -0.74
C GLN A 127 31.49 -19.65 0.07
N TYR A 128 31.38 -19.75 1.39
CA TYR A 128 32.35 -20.45 2.25
C TYR A 128 32.12 -21.97 2.33
N LEU A 129 31.11 -22.51 1.64
CA LEU A 129 30.82 -23.94 1.57
C LEU A 129 31.07 -24.47 0.14
N HIS A 130 32.31 -24.36 -0.32
CA HIS A 130 32.83 -25.16 -1.45
C HIS A 130 34.08 -25.92 -0.95
N PRO A 131 34.21 -27.22 -1.28
CA PRO A 131 34.78 -28.22 -0.38
C PRO A 131 36.29 -28.09 -0.26
N GLU A 132 36.74 -28.08 0.99
CA GLU A 132 38.08 -28.49 1.35
C GLU A 132 38.31 -29.90 0.78
N LYS A 133 39.38 -30.03 -0.01
CA LYS A 133 39.78 -31.27 -0.65
C LYS A 133 40.13 -32.30 0.42
N GLU A 134 39.19 -33.17 0.74
CA GLU A 134 39.47 -34.36 1.53
C GLU A 134 39.72 -35.54 0.59
N ASN A 135 41.01 -35.82 0.40
CA ASN A 135 41.47 -37.10 -0.11
C ASN A 135 41.03 -38.17 0.90
N THR A 136 40.39 -39.27 0.47
CA THR A 136 40.65 -40.65 0.94
C THR A 136 39.76 -41.63 0.17
N THR A 137 40.42 -42.45 -0.64
CA THR A 137 40.07 -43.82 -1.07
C THR A 137 39.16 -44.57 -0.11
N LEU A 138 38.00 -45.04 -0.57
CA LEU A 138 37.36 -46.35 -0.21
C LEU A 138 35.90 -46.42 -0.70
N THR A 139 35.63 -46.54 -2.01
CA THR A 139 34.39 -47.21 -2.49
C THR A 139 34.45 -47.65 -3.96
N GLN A 140 35.54 -48.28 -4.39
CA GLN A 140 35.58 -49.00 -5.68
C GLN A 140 35.53 -50.53 -5.55
N GLN A 141 35.36 -51.05 -4.32
CA GLN A 141 35.39 -52.49 -4.05
C GLN A 141 34.08 -53.05 -3.46
N SER A 142 33.02 -52.22 -3.35
CA SER A 142 31.69 -52.69 -2.92
C SER A 142 30.67 -52.34 -4.00
N LYS A 143 30.06 -53.39 -4.57
CA LYS A 143 28.89 -53.37 -5.46
C LYS A 143 29.09 -53.24 -6.98
N SER A 144 30.27 -53.64 -7.45
CA SER A 144 30.40 -54.64 -8.54
C SER A 144 29.70 -55.98 -8.22
N MET A 145 29.16 -56.13 -7.00
CA MET A 145 28.19 -57.15 -6.59
C MET A 145 26.71 -56.86 -6.92
N ILE A 146 26.29 -55.67 -7.38
CA ILE A 146 24.87 -55.48 -7.80
C ILE A 146 24.66 -55.78 -9.29
N SER A 147 25.67 -55.58 -10.14
CA SER A 147 25.51 -55.78 -11.59
C SER A 147 25.57 -57.25 -12.06
N ASN A 148 25.98 -58.18 -11.20
CA ASN A 148 26.01 -59.61 -11.52
C ASN A 148 24.75 -60.37 -11.06
N GLU A 149 23.89 -59.77 -10.24
CA GLU A 149 22.68 -60.41 -9.73
C GLU A 149 21.44 -60.12 -10.62
N GLU A 150 21.43 -59.02 -11.37
CA GLU A 150 20.36 -58.71 -12.35
C GLU A 150 20.43 -59.52 -13.65
N ASN A 151 21.58 -60.12 -13.99
CA ASN A 151 21.70 -60.96 -15.19
C ASN A 151 21.29 -62.42 -14.92
N HIS A 152 21.40 -62.90 -13.68
CA HIS A 152 21.02 -64.28 -13.32
C HIS A 152 19.49 -64.47 -13.19
N ILE A 153 18.76 -63.41 -12.85
CA ILE A 153 17.28 -63.46 -12.67
C ILE A 153 16.53 -63.48 -14.01
N LYS A 154 17.15 -63.03 -15.12
CA LYS A 154 16.52 -63.00 -16.46
C LYS A 154 16.69 -64.29 -17.27
N GLU A 155 17.59 -65.19 -16.88
CA GLU A 155 17.75 -66.50 -17.54
C GLU A 155 16.78 -67.54 -16.97
N ASP A 156 16.49 -67.52 -15.66
CA ASP A 156 15.57 -68.48 -15.02
C ASP A 156 14.08 -68.26 -15.40
N GLU A 157 13.68 -67.06 -15.81
CA GLU A 157 12.29 -66.78 -16.24
C GLU A 157 12.00 -67.24 -17.68
N LYS A 158 13.03 -67.48 -18.50
CA LYS A 158 12.86 -68.03 -19.87
C LYS A 158 12.84 -69.56 -19.90
N GLU A 159 13.49 -70.24 -18.96
CA GLU A 159 13.51 -71.71 -18.94
C GLU A 159 12.21 -72.32 -18.37
N ASN A 160 11.48 -71.60 -17.51
CA ASN A 160 10.22 -72.08 -16.92
C ASN A 160 8.96 -71.84 -17.80
N LYS A 161 9.08 -71.12 -18.92
CA LYS A 161 7.96 -70.89 -19.86
C LYS A 161 7.90 -71.88 -21.03
N GLY A 162 8.82 -72.84 -21.11
CA GLY A 162 8.89 -73.86 -22.16
C GLY A 162 8.41 -75.28 -21.78
N ARG A 163 7.92 -75.51 -20.55
CA ARG A 163 7.58 -76.86 -20.04
C ARG A 163 6.10 -77.05 -19.67
N ILE A 164 5.18 -76.26 -20.23
CA ILE A 164 3.73 -76.47 -20.06
C ILE A 164 3.00 -76.33 -21.40
N ILE A 165 3.37 -77.15 -22.37
CA ILE A 165 2.49 -77.60 -23.46
C ILE A 165 3.13 -78.88 -24.02
N ASP A 166 2.60 -80.04 -23.62
CA ASP A 166 2.39 -81.21 -24.47
C ASP A 166 1.55 -82.24 -23.68
N PHE A 167 0.42 -82.59 -24.30
CA PHE A 167 -0.35 -83.80 -24.08
C PHE A 167 0.33 -84.98 -24.78
#